data_AF-L8LP02-F1
#
_entry.id   AF-L8LP02-F1
#
_cell.length_a   1.000
_cell.length_b   1.000
_cell.length_c   1.000
_cell.angle_alpha   90.00
_cell.angle_beta   90.00
_cell.angle_gamma   90.00
#
_symmetry.space_group_name_H-M   'P 1'
#
loop_
_entity.id
_entity.type
_entity.pdbx_description
1 polymer ?
#
loop_
_entity_poly.entity_id
_entity_poly.type
_entity_poly.pdbx_seq_one_letter_code
_entity_poly.pdbx_strand_id
1 'polypeptide(L)'
;MAIASPFELADINGTNGTVIQGVSGSSNFALDVSGVGDINRDGRDDFVLTEKSLSRAYVFFGNANGIPNNLNVNALGANGYRIIGPSGSNSATGGLFFWSNSTTSTQLATLSPGLGLTSSNFVVTA
;
A
#
# COMPACT_ATOMS: atom_id res chain seq x y z
N MET A 1 9.35 -14.67 -18.27
CA MET A 1 8.33 -15.57 -17.70
C MET A 1 7.06 -15.37 -18.51
N ALA A 2 6.47 -16.42 -19.07
CA ALA A 2 5.23 -16.31 -19.83
C ALA A 2 4.06 -16.67 -18.90
N ILE A 3 3.05 -15.82 -18.83
CA ILE A 3 1.81 -16.11 -18.11
C ILE A 3 0.89 -16.82 -19.10
N ALA A 4 0.40 -18.01 -18.73
CA ALA A 4 -0.49 -18.80 -19.58
C ALA A 4 -1.82 -18.06 -19.79
N SER A 5 -2.42 -18.19 -20.98
CA SER A 5 -3.73 -17.63 -21.30
C SER A 5 -4.75 -18.75 -21.56
N PRO A 6 -5.94 -18.73 -20.94
CA PRO A 6 -6.37 -17.77 -19.91
C PRO A 6 -5.55 -17.90 -18.62
N PHE A 7 -5.41 -16.78 -17.89
CA PHE A 7 -4.82 -16.76 -16.55
C PHE A 7 -5.94 -16.70 -15.51
N GLU A 8 -6.13 -17.78 -14.78
CA GLU A 8 -7.14 -17.84 -13.72
C GLU A 8 -6.56 -17.30 -12.41
N LEU A 9 -7.34 -16.49 -11.68
CA LEU A 9 -6.89 -15.95 -10.39
C LEU A 9 -6.60 -17.07 -9.36
N ALA A 10 -7.27 -18.21 -9.50
CA ALA A 10 -7.05 -19.38 -8.67
C ALA A 10 -5.64 -20.00 -8.86
N ASP A 11 -4.97 -19.71 -9.97
CA ASP A 11 -3.64 -20.22 -10.27
C ASP A 11 -2.52 -19.41 -9.60
N ILE A 12 -2.84 -18.28 -8.94
CA ILE A 12 -1.85 -17.44 -8.25
C ILE A 12 -1.20 -18.23 -7.11
N ASN A 13 0.11 -18.44 -7.19
CA ASN A 13 0.83 -19.37 -6.30
C ASN A 13 2.14 -18.83 -5.70
N GLY A 14 2.45 -17.54 -5.86
CA GLY A 14 3.70 -16.94 -5.38
C GLY A 14 4.82 -16.94 -6.40
N THR A 15 4.79 -17.81 -7.40
CA THR A 15 5.75 -17.80 -8.52
C THR A 15 5.24 -16.97 -9.69
N ASN A 16 3.93 -16.98 -9.93
CA ASN A 16 3.26 -16.25 -11.02
C ASN A 16 2.52 -14.98 -10.57
N GLY A 17 2.55 -14.66 -9.29
CA GLY A 17 1.85 -13.54 -8.69
C GLY A 17 1.72 -13.74 -7.18
N THR A 18 1.18 -12.75 -6.48
CA THR A 18 0.94 -12.81 -5.03
C THR A 18 -0.50 -12.44 -4.70
N VAL A 19 -1.04 -13.05 -3.66
CA VAL A 19 -2.29 -12.63 -3.03
C VAL A 19 -1.99 -11.77 -1.81
N ILE A 20 -2.53 -10.55 -1.78
CA ILE A 20 -2.52 -9.67 -0.59
C ILE A 20 -3.92 -9.69 0.03
N GLN A 21 -4.00 -10.12 1.28
CA GLN A 21 -5.26 -10.26 2.01
C GLN A 21 -5.54 -8.99 2.81
N GLY A 22 -6.65 -8.33 2.46
CA GLY A 22 -7.19 -7.18 3.18
C GLY A 22 -7.80 -7.54 4.53
N VAL A 23 -8.36 -6.53 5.20
CA VAL A 23 -9.04 -6.71 6.48
C VAL A 23 -10.45 -7.26 6.25
N SER A 24 -10.84 -8.27 7.04
CA SER A 24 -12.20 -8.84 6.99
C SER A 24 -13.27 -7.76 7.23
N GLY A 25 -14.31 -7.74 6.40
CA GLY A 25 -15.39 -6.75 6.48
C GLY A 25 -15.07 -5.41 5.82
N SER A 26 -13.88 -5.23 5.26
CA SER A 26 -13.55 -4.07 4.45
C SER A 26 -14.17 -4.20 3.06
N SER A 27 -14.99 -3.24 2.66
CA SER A 27 -15.63 -3.19 1.34
C SER A 27 -14.77 -2.52 0.26
N ASN A 28 -13.61 -1.95 0.64
CA ASN A 28 -12.83 -1.09 -0.23
C ASN A 28 -11.32 -1.13 0.03
N PHE A 29 -10.84 -2.32 0.40
CA PHE A 29 -9.41 -2.61 0.42
C PHE A 29 -8.83 -2.52 -0.99
N ALA A 30 -7.65 -1.91 -1.11
CA ALA A 30 -6.90 -1.73 -2.35
C ALA A 30 -7.67 -1.01 -3.48
N LEU A 31 -8.50 -0.01 -3.13
CA LEU A 31 -9.21 0.79 -4.14
C LEU A 31 -8.27 1.56 -5.07
N ASP A 32 -7.18 2.09 -4.52
CA ASP A 32 -6.12 2.71 -5.30
C ASP A 32 -4.79 2.02 -5.02
N VAL A 33 -3.98 1.90 -6.07
CA VAL A 33 -2.61 1.37 -6.04
C VAL A 33 -1.70 2.38 -6.71
N SER A 34 -0.59 2.74 -6.07
CA SER A 34 0.44 3.56 -6.70
C SER A 34 1.83 3.08 -6.30
N GLY A 35 2.76 3.07 -7.26
CA GLY A 35 4.17 3.10 -6.93
C GLY A 35 4.50 4.40 -6.19
N VAL A 36 5.44 4.36 -5.25
CA VAL A 36 5.86 5.52 -4.46
C VAL A 36 7.39 5.65 -4.40
N GLY A 37 8.09 4.90 -5.27
CA GLY A 37 9.54 4.81 -5.33
C GLY A 37 10.12 4.07 -4.13
N ASP A 38 11.44 4.05 -4.02
CA ASP A 38 12.17 3.42 -2.91
C ASP A 38 12.14 4.30 -1.64
N ILE A 39 11.26 3.98 -0.69
CA ILE A 39 11.07 4.73 0.56
C ILE A 39 12.02 4.23 1.63
N ASN A 40 12.30 2.93 1.67
CA ASN A 40 13.17 2.32 2.67
C ASN A 40 14.66 2.37 2.31
N ARG A 41 14.98 2.86 1.10
CA ARG A 41 16.34 3.02 0.54
C ARG A 41 17.08 1.71 0.34
N ASP A 42 16.36 0.64 -0.01
CA ASP A 42 16.95 -0.68 -0.28
C ASP A 42 17.30 -0.91 -1.76
N GLY A 43 17.04 0.08 -2.60
CA GLY A 43 17.28 0.07 -4.04
C GLY A 43 16.11 -0.50 -4.85
N ARG A 44 14.92 -0.68 -4.27
CA ARG A 44 13.74 -1.25 -4.93
C ARG A 44 12.54 -0.34 -4.76
N ASP A 45 11.75 -0.21 -5.82
CA ASP A 45 10.55 0.61 -5.78
C ASP A 45 9.48 -0.03 -4.88
N ASP A 46 8.96 0.77 -3.97
CA ASP A 46 7.85 0.46 -3.09
C ASP A 46 6.52 0.90 -3.71
N PHE A 47 5.43 0.37 -3.17
CA PHE A 47 4.09 0.77 -3.58
C PHE A 47 3.15 0.87 -2.37
N VAL A 48 2.01 1.51 -2.58
CA VAL A 48 1.00 1.75 -1.55
C VAL A 48 -0.38 1.30 -2.03
N LEU A 49 -1.14 0.71 -1.11
CA LEU A 49 -2.55 0.37 -1.27
C LEU A 49 -3.40 1.21 -0.31
N THR A 50 -4.52 1.75 -0.79
CA THR A 50 -5.46 2.48 0.07
C THR A 50 -6.63 1.62 0.52
N GLU A 51 -7.08 1.86 1.74
CA GLU A 51 -8.31 1.33 2.32
C GLU A 51 -9.13 2.51 2.84
N LYS A 52 -10.04 2.99 1.99
CA LYS A 52 -10.76 4.25 2.23
C LYS A 52 -11.75 4.15 3.39
N SER A 53 -12.41 3.00 3.60
CA SER A 53 -13.45 2.83 4.64
C SER A 53 -12.89 2.94 6.06
N LEU A 54 -11.63 2.54 6.25
CA LEU A 54 -11.00 2.54 7.55
C LEU A 54 -10.01 3.68 7.71
N SER A 55 -9.91 4.59 6.73
CA SER A 55 -8.87 5.62 6.70
C SER A 55 -7.51 4.96 6.97
N ARG A 56 -7.10 4.03 6.11
CA ARG A 56 -5.81 3.33 6.19
C ARG A 56 -5.12 3.29 4.83
N ALA A 57 -3.80 3.31 4.87
CA ALA A 57 -2.98 2.97 3.72
C ALA A 57 -1.90 1.98 4.15
N TYR A 58 -1.43 1.18 3.21
CA TYR A 58 -0.44 0.14 3.45
C TYR A 58 0.70 0.35 2.47
N VAL A 59 1.88 0.64 2.99
CA VAL A 59 3.11 0.72 2.20
C VAL A 59 3.74 -0.65 2.21
N PHE A 60 4.06 -1.16 1.02
CA PHE A 60 4.72 -2.44 0.83
C PHE A 60 6.10 -2.21 0.25
N PHE A 61 7.10 -2.81 0.88
CA PHE A 61 8.47 -2.70 0.43
C PHE A 61 8.74 -3.60 -0.76
N GLY A 62 9.42 -3.06 -1.76
CA GLY A 62 9.99 -3.85 -2.84
C GLY A 62 10.97 -4.88 -2.28
N ASN A 63 10.99 -6.10 -2.83
CA ASN A 63 11.90 -7.14 -2.37
C ASN A 63 12.50 -7.90 -3.57
N ALA A 64 13.77 -8.29 -3.45
CA ALA A 64 14.48 -9.11 -4.45
C ALA A 64 13.78 -10.43 -4.75
N ASN A 65 13.19 -11.01 -3.72
CA ASN A 65 12.48 -12.27 -3.77
C ASN A 65 10.98 -12.07 -4.06
N GLY A 66 10.57 -10.83 -4.35
CA GLY A 66 9.16 -10.44 -4.47
C GLY A 66 8.44 -10.39 -3.12
N ILE A 67 7.15 -10.07 -3.19
CA ILE A 67 6.27 -10.01 -2.02
C ILE A 67 5.83 -11.44 -1.67
N PRO A 68 5.84 -11.84 -0.39
CA PRO A 68 5.33 -13.15 0.02
C PRO A 68 3.91 -13.41 -0.49
N ASN A 69 3.65 -14.63 -0.95
CA ASN A 69 2.30 -15.04 -1.31
C ASN A 69 1.41 -15.11 -0.06
N ASN A 70 0.14 -14.75 -0.18
CA ASN A 70 -0.83 -14.70 0.92
C ASN A 70 -0.44 -13.75 2.05
N LEU A 71 0.16 -12.60 1.72
CA LEU A 71 0.52 -11.58 2.71
C LEU A 71 -0.73 -10.94 3.31
N ASN A 72 -0.88 -11.01 4.62
CA ASN A 72 -2.00 -10.38 5.34
C ASN A 72 -1.62 -8.98 5.82
N VAL A 73 -2.44 -7.98 5.51
CA VAL A 73 -2.16 -6.58 5.89
C VAL A 73 -2.23 -6.29 7.39
N ASN A 74 -2.71 -7.23 8.20
CA ASN A 74 -2.61 -7.16 9.66
C ASN A 74 -1.27 -7.68 10.21
N ALA A 75 -0.44 -8.29 9.36
CA ALA A 75 0.83 -8.88 9.74
C ALA A 75 1.89 -8.63 8.65
N LEU A 76 2.19 -7.35 8.39
CA LEU A 76 3.14 -6.95 7.34
C LEU A 76 4.59 -7.29 7.70
N GLY A 77 4.99 -7.07 8.95
CA GLY A 77 6.33 -7.37 9.44
C GLY A 77 7.40 -6.61 8.65
N ALA A 78 8.38 -7.32 8.12
CA ALA A 78 9.45 -6.71 7.31
C ALA A 78 9.02 -6.31 5.89
N ASN A 79 7.78 -6.60 5.48
CA ASN A 79 7.32 -6.35 4.11
C ASN A 79 6.66 -4.98 3.94
N GLY A 80 6.55 -4.18 5.00
CA GLY A 80 5.89 -2.90 4.92
C GLY A 80 5.37 -2.38 6.25
N TYR A 81 4.56 -1.33 6.18
CA TYR A 81 3.88 -0.78 7.34
C TYR A 81 2.49 -0.24 6.98
N ARG A 82 1.62 -0.18 7.98
CA ARG A 82 0.32 0.46 7.89
C ARG A 82 0.42 1.91 8.36
N ILE A 83 -0.17 2.79 7.56
CA ILE A 83 -0.39 4.19 7.90
C ILE A 83 -1.85 4.33 8.35
N ILE A 84 -2.03 4.86 9.57
CA ILE A 84 -3.34 5.19 10.11
C ILE A 84 -3.46 6.71 10.12
N GLY A 85 -4.47 7.22 9.43
CA GLY A 85 -4.78 8.64 9.40
C GLY A 85 -6.01 9.01 10.22
N PRO A 86 -6.22 10.31 10.48
CA PRO A 86 -7.46 10.81 11.07
C PRO A 86 -8.65 10.55 10.14
N SER A 87 -9.88 10.72 10.63
CA SER A 87 -11.09 10.68 9.79
C SER A 87 -10.93 11.62 8.59
N GLY A 88 -10.84 11.05 7.39
CA GLY A 88 -10.49 11.78 6.17
C GLY A 88 -10.29 10.85 4.98
N SER A 89 -10.02 11.45 3.81
CA SER A 89 -9.84 10.73 2.55
C SER A 89 -8.37 10.52 2.27
N ASN A 90 -8.03 9.36 1.72
CA ASN A 90 -6.70 9.06 1.23
C ASN A 90 -6.76 8.57 -0.21
N SER A 91 -5.74 8.91 -0.99
CA SER A 91 -5.64 8.54 -2.40
C SER A 91 -4.19 8.26 -2.77
N ALA A 92 -4.01 7.29 -3.66
CA ALA A 92 -2.72 6.92 -4.22
C ALA A 92 -2.82 7.00 -5.75
N THR A 93 -2.23 8.02 -6.36
CA THR A 93 -2.31 8.21 -7.82
C THR A 93 -1.02 8.82 -8.35
N GLY A 94 -0.50 8.28 -9.45
CA GLY A 94 0.55 8.94 -10.23
C GLY A 94 1.91 9.03 -9.54
N GLY A 95 2.31 8.02 -8.78
CA GLY A 95 3.64 8.00 -8.15
C GLY A 95 3.67 8.62 -6.74
N LEU A 96 2.52 9.07 -6.26
CA LEU A 96 2.38 9.79 -5.00
C LEU A 96 1.22 9.23 -4.19
N PHE A 97 1.36 9.32 -2.88
CA PHE A 97 0.24 9.18 -1.96
C PHE A 97 0.03 10.48 -1.22
N PHE A 98 -1.24 10.89 -1.12
CA PHE A 98 -1.64 12.06 -0.37
C PHE A 98 -2.82 11.73 0.52
N TRP A 99 -2.82 12.36 1.68
CA TRP A 99 -3.94 12.36 2.59
C TRP A 99 -4.60 13.71 2.58
N SER A 100 -5.94 13.76 2.56
CA SER A 100 -6.67 15.00 2.75
C SER A 100 -7.71 14.91 3.86
N ASN A 101 -7.93 16.05 4.51
CA ASN A 101 -9.05 16.21 5.42
C ASN A 101 -10.32 16.44 4.59
N SER A 102 -11.33 15.59 4.74
CA SER A 102 -12.58 15.71 3.98
C SER A 102 -13.45 16.90 4.41
N THR A 103 -13.20 17.48 5.57
CA THR A 103 -13.90 18.68 6.10
C THR A 103 -13.23 19.98 5.66
N THR A 104 -11.91 20.04 5.63
CA THR A 104 -11.17 21.29 5.30
C THR A 104 -10.57 21.31 3.90
N SER A 105 -10.62 20.20 3.16
CA SER A 105 -10.01 20.03 1.83
C SER A 105 -8.50 20.31 1.80
N THR A 106 -7.83 20.20 2.95
CA THR A 106 -6.38 20.41 3.08
C THR A 106 -5.64 19.09 2.96
N GLN A 107 -4.48 19.09 2.29
CA GLN A 107 -3.56 17.96 2.28
C GLN A 107 -2.86 17.86 3.64
N LEU A 108 -2.98 16.71 4.30
CA LEU A 108 -2.44 16.43 5.63
C LEU A 108 -1.09 15.70 5.59
N ALA A 109 -0.85 14.92 4.55
CA ALA A 109 0.40 14.20 4.36
C ALA A 109 0.66 13.93 2.87
N THR A 110 1.93 13.76 2.55
CA THR A 110 2.40 13.22 1.28
C THR A 110 3.41 12.13 1.57
N LEU A 111 3.37 11.06 0.77
CA LEU A 111 4.45 10.10 0.63
C LEU A 111 4.98 10.22 -0.80
N SER A 112 6.25 10.56 -0.92
CA SER A 112 6.94 10.73 -2.19
C SER A 112 8.31 10.04 -2.17
N PRO A 113 8.84 9.66 -3.34
CA PRO A 113 10.16 9.06 -3.45
C PRO A 113 11.24 9.89 -2.72
N GLY A 114 12.04 9.24 -1.87
CA GLY A 114 13.21 9.85 -1.21
C GLY A 114 12.95 10.79 -0.03
N LEU A 115 11.71 11.25 0.20
CA LEU A 115 11.34 12.14 1.31
C LEU A 115 10.58 11.44 2.46
N GLY A 116 10.05 10.23 2.21
CA GLY A 116 9.25 9.51 3.20
C GLY A 116 7.93 10.21 3.51
N LEU A 117 7.30 9.87 4.63
CA LEU A 117 6.06 10.52 5.08
C LEU A 117 6.35 11.87 5.71
N THR A 118 5.83 12.95 5.12
CA THR A 118 5.99 14.31 5.65
C THR A 118 4.73 14.75 6.39
N SER A 119 4.54 14.32 7.65
CA SER A 119 3.38 14.74 8.47
C SER A 119 3.48 14.35 9.94
N SER A 120 3.06 15.25 10.84
CA SER A 120 3.06 15.02 12.30
C SER A 120 1.83 14.27 12.84
N ASN A 121 0.78 14.10 12.02
CA ASN A 121 -0.53 13.62 12.48
C ASN A 121 -0.82 12.14 12.15
N PHE A 122 0.20 11.39 11.71
CA PHE A 122 0.01 10.01 11.24
C PHE A 122 0.78 9.05 12.11
N VAL A 123 0.15 7.90 12.39
CA VAL A 123 0.79 6.80 13.11
C VAL A 123 1.18 5.75 12.10
N VAL A 124 2.48 5.47 12.03
CA VAL A 124 3.04 4.35 11.29
C VAL A 124 3.12 3.17 12.24
N THR A 125 2.38 2.10 11.95
CA THR A 125 2.43 0.84 12.70
C THR A 125 2.96 -0.26 11.80
N ALA A 126 4.02 -0.96 12.23
CA ALA A 126 4.51 -2.18 11.61
C ALA A 126 3.52 -3.35 11.78
#